data_AF-A0A850AA61-F1
#
_entry.id   AF-A0A850AA61-F1
#
_cell.length_a   1.000
_cell.length_b   1.000
_cell.length_c   1.000
_cell.angle_alpha   90.00
_cell.angle_beta   90.00
_cell.angle_gamma   90.00
#
_symmetry.space_group_name_H-M   'P 1'
#
loop_
_entity.id
_entity.type
_entity.pdbx_description
1 polymer ?
#
loop_
_entity_poly.entity_id
_entity_poly.type
_entity_poly.pdbx_seq_one_letter_code
_entity_poly.pdbx_strand_id
1 'polypeptide(L)'
;MRRILTILIILLVCQTSLPALAGVDREKLKKGIQAYEQEQWDEALNRFQDALLDDPENPQLHFNIGAAQYKKQKYEDALKSFEKAILTRDIKLQQHAYYNQGNVFYQMNQYPEAIQAYKKALDLNPGDQDAKFNLELVRAKLKEQAQKQQQQDQQQQRIEPSEYAKQLKAQAEILVAQRLYREAYDLMQQGLQSDPTVAAFQDFITRVKDVIDIGGSQ
;
A
#
# COMPACT_ATOMS: atom_id res chain seq x y z
N MET A 1 -7.02 2.98 29.12
CA MET A 1 -7.89 2.47 28.04
C MET A 1 -7.36 2.97 26.71
N ARG A 2 -6.64 2.11 25.96
CA ARG A 2 -6.15 2.43 24.61
C ARG A 2 -7.35 2.57 23.69
N ARG A 3 -7.60 3.77 23.16
CA ARG A 3 -8.54 3.97 22.06
C ARG A 3 -7.97 3.24 20.86
N ILE A 4 -8.52 2.07 20.55
CA ILE A 4 -8.37 1.46 19.23
C ILE A 4 -9.06 2.43 18.29
N LEU A 5 -8.26 3.18 17.53
CA LEU A 5 -8.72 4.05 16.47
C LEU A 5 -9.24 3.13 15.36
N THR A 6 -10.52 2.75 15.42
CA THR A 6 -11.18 2.08 14.31
C THR A 6 -11.18 3.07 13.15
N ILE A 7 -10.32 2.83 12.16
CA ILE A 7 -10.24 3.63 10.94
C ILE A 7 -11.54 3.42 10.18
N LEU A 8 -12.49 4.32 10.36
CA LEU A 8 -13.74 4.31 9.61
C LEU A 8 -13.44 4.90 8.23
N ILE A 9 -13.37 4.05 7.22
CA ILE A 9 -13.39 4.51 5.82
C ILE A 9 -14.83 4.97 5.55
N ILE A 10 -15.07 6.26 5.78
CA ILE A 10 -16.37 6.88 5.50
C ILE A 10 -16.47 7.04 3.97
N LEU A 11 -17.44 6.33 3.38
CA LEU A 11 -17.78 6.48 1.97
C LEU A 11 -18.81 7.58 1.83
N LEU A 12 -18.47 8.57 1.02
CA LEU A 12 -19.40 9.60 0.61
C LEU A 12 -20.30 9.04 -0.51
N VAL A 13 -21.61 9.06 -0.27
CA VAL A 13 -22.63 9.08 -1.32
C VAL A 13 -22.96 10.54 -1.58
N CYS A 14 -23.09 10.94 -2.84
CA CYS A 14 -23.30 12.35 -3.15
C CYS A 14 -24.79 12.68 -2.96
N GLN A 15 -25.09 13.55 -1.98
CA GLN A 15 -26.46 13.97 -1.61
C GLN A 15 -26.76 15.43 -2.01
N THR A 16 -25.97 16.06 -2.87
CA THR A 16 -26.10 17.50 -3.16
C THR A 16 -27.49 17.85 -3.70
N SER A 17 -28.10 18.87 -3.10
CA SER A 17 -29.26 19.55 -3.65
C SER A 17 -28.80 20.42 -4.83
N LEU A 18 -28.99 19.96 -6.07
CA LEU A 18 -28.68 20.73 -7.28
C LEU A 18 -29.94 20.95 -8.14
N PRO A 19 -30.02 22.11 -8.82
CA PRO A 19 -31.19 22.55 -9.56
C PRO A 19 -31.38 21.71 -10.83
N ALA A 20 -32.65 21.60 -11.23
CA ALA A 20 -33.19 21.00 -12.46
C ALA A 20 -32.17 20.42 -13.47
N LEU A 21 -31.67 19.20 -13.21
CA LEU A 21 -31.22 18.30 -14.28
C LEU A 21 -32.46 17.58 -14.81
N ALA A 22 -32.93 18.00 -15.98
CA ALA A 22 -33.96 17.32 -16.73
C ALA A 22 -33.36 16.03 -17.32
N GLY A 23 -33.81 14.85 -16.87
CA GLY A 23 -33.41 13.58 -17.46
C GLY A 23 -33.63 12.38 -16.54
N VAL A 24 -33.13 12.44 -15.29
CA VAL A 24 -33.22 11.31 -14.35
C VAL A 24 -34.50 11.38 -13.53
N ASP A 25 -35.22 10.26 -13.46
CA ASP A 25 -36.30 10.09 -12.51
C ASP A 25 -35.74 10.19 -11.08
N ARG A 26 -36.02 11.33 -10.43
CA ARG A 26 -35.57 11.66 -9.08
C ARG A 26 -36.06 10.63 -8.06
N GLU A 27 -37.18 9.97 -8.32
CA GLU A 27 -37.71 8.94 -7.46
C GLU A 27 -36.82 7.69 -7.47
N LYS A 28 -36.37 7.24 -8.65
CA LYS A 28 -35.45 6.10 -8.79
C LYS A 28 -34.12 6.36 -8.08
N LEU A 29 -33.53 7.53 -8.31
CA LEU A 29 -32.29 7.95 -7.64
C LEU A 29 -32.46 7.97 -6.11
N LYS A 30 -33.55 8.55 -5.61
CA LYS A 30 -33.84 8.62 -4.17
C LYS A 30 -34.00 7.23 -3.54
N LYS A 31 -34.73 6.32 -4.19
CA LYS A 31 -34.88 4.94 -3.73
C LYS A 31 -33.54 4.21 -3.68
N GLY A 32 -32.68 4.41 -4.68
CA GLY A 32 -31.33 3.84 -4.68
C GLY A 32 -30.46 4.37 -3.54
N ILE A 33 -30.48 5.67 -3.28
CA ILE A 33 -29.75 6.28 -2.15
C ILE A 33 -30.27 5.72 -0.82
N GLN A 34 -31.59 5.63 -0.65
CA GLN A 34 -32.19 5.07 0.56
C GLN A 34 -31.79 3.60 0.77
N ALA A 35 -31.83 2.78 -0.28
CA ALA A 35 -31.38 1.39 -0.20
C ALA A 35 -29.89 1.30 0.16
N TYR A 36 -29.05 2.20 -0.35
CA TYR A 36 -27.64 2.28 0.03
C TYR A 36 -27.48 2.62 1.51
N GLU A 37 -28.20 3.62 2.02
CA GLU A 37 -28.16 4.01 3.44
C GLU A 37 -28.64 2.89 4.37
N GLN A 38 -29.52 2.01 3.87
CA GLN A 38 -29.99 0.82 4.57
C GLN A 38 -29.07 -0.40 4.37
N GLU A 39 -27.90 -0.23 3.76
CA GLU A 39 -26.93 -1.28 3.44
C GLU A 39 -27.46 -2.39 2.51
N GLN A 40 -28.56 -2.13 1.81
CA GLN A 40 -29.16 -3.02 0.83
C GLN A 40 -28.47 -2.83 -0.53
N TRP A 41 -27.20 -3.23 -0.63
CA TRP A 41 -26.34 -2.91 -1.78
C TRP A 41 -26.85 -3.42 -3.12
N ASP A 42 -27.46 -4.62 -3.14
CA ASP A 42 -28.07 -5.19 -4.33
C ASP A 42 -29.26 -4.37 -4.81
N GLU A 43 -30.14 -3.99 -3.88
CA GLU A 43 -31.29 -3.15 -4.19
C GLU A 43 -30.84 -1.75 -4.64
N ALA A 44 -29.86 -1.16 -3.97
CA ALA A 44 -29.27 0.11 -4.36
C ALA A 44 -28.74 0.06 -5.80
N LEU A 45 -27.98 -0.98 -6.15
CA LEU A 45 -27.46 -1.17 -7.51
C LEU A 45 -28.59 -1.32 -8.53
N ASN A 46 -29.60 -2.14 -8.25
CA ASN A 46 -30.75 -2.30 -9.15
C ASN A 46 -31.46 -0.97 -9.41
N ARG A 47 -31.69 -0.17 -8.36
CA ARG A 47 -32.34 1.14 -8.47
C ARG A 47 -31.48 2.16 -9.22
N PHE A 48 -30.17 2.18 -8.97
CA PHE A 48 -29.27 3.06 -9.72
C PHE A 48 -29.16 2.65 -11.19
N GLN A 49 -29.14 1.35 -11.50
CA GLN A 49 -29.13 0.86 -12.88
C GLN A 49 -30.43 1.18 -13.62
N ASP A 50 -31.58 1.07 -12.97
CA ASP A 50 -32.87 1.50 -13.53
C ASP A 50 -32.91 3.02 -13.78
N ALA A 51 -32.34 3.83 -12.87
CA ALA A 51 -32.19 5.27 -13.09
C ALA A 51 -31.22 5.60 -14.24
N LEU A 52 -30.22 4.75 -14.48
CA LEU A 52 -29.23 4.91 -15.54
C LEU A 52 -29.82 4.68 -16.93
N LEU A 53 -30.97 4.00 -17.05
CA LEU A 53 -31.70 3.87 -18.32
C LEU A 53 -32.23 5.21 -18.82
N ASP A 54 -32.53 6.15 -17.92
CA ASP A 54 -33.05 7.46 -18.26
C ASP A 54 -31.93 8.43 -18.68
N ASP A 55 -30.73 8.28 -18.10
CA ASP A 55 -29.52 9.07 -18.41
C ASP A 55 -28.24 8.22 -18.26
N PRO A 56 -27.82 7.50 -19.31
CA PRO A 56 -26.71 6.55 -19.25
C PRO A 56 -25.33 7.14 -18.92
N GLU A 57 -25.15 8.44 -19.17
CA GLU A 57 -23.88 9.13 -18.97
C GLU A 57 -23.86 9.96 -17.69
N ASN A 58 -24.89 9.82 -16.83
CA ASN A 58 -25.01 10.59 -15.61
C ASN A 58 -23.86 10.31 -14.63
N PRO A 59 -22.97 11.29 -14.35
CA PRO A 59 -21.79 11.03 -13.52
C PRO A 59 -22.14 10.73 -12.05
N GLN A 60 -23.25 11.29 -11.56
CA GLN A 60 -23.73 11.06 -10.20
C GLN A 60 -24.22 9.62 -10.01
N LEU A 61 -24.92 9.07 -10.99
CA LEU A 61 -25.35 7.66 -10.95
C LEU A 61 -24.15 6.73 -11.00
N HIS A 62 -23.18 6.99 -11.88
CA HIS A 62 -21.93 6.23 -11.92
C HIS A 62 -21.17 6.31 -10.59
N PHE A 63 -21.13 7.48 -9.94
CA PHE A 63 -20.53 7.62 -8.61
C PHE A 63 -21.23 6.74 -7.56
N ASN A 64 -22.56 6.77 -7.50
CA ASN A 64 -23.34 5.99 -6.54
C ASN A 64 -23.26 4.48 -6.81
N ILE A 65 -23.25 4.06 -8.08
CA ILE A 65 -23.02 2.67 -8.49
C ILE A 65 -21.64 2.21 -8.04
N GLY A 66 -20.60 3.03 -8.28
CA GLY A 66 -19.24 2.74 -7.84
C GLY A 66 -19.13 2.58 -6.32
N ALA A 67 -19.80 3.44 -5.56
CA ALA A 67 -19.85 3.33 -4.10
C ALA A 67 -20.53 2.04 -3.64
N ALA A 68 -21.60 1.60 -4.30
CA ALA A 68 -22.29 0.35 -3.97
C ALA A 68 -21.47 -0.89 -4.38
N GLN A 69 -20.81 -0.85 -5.55
CA GLN A 69 -19.89 -1.89 -5.99
C GLN A 69 -18.71 -2.07 -5.03
N TYR A 70 -18.14 -0.96 -4.54
CA TYR A 70 -17.09 -1.02 -3.52
C TYR A 70 -17.58 -1.71 -2.24
N LYS A 71 -18.79 -1.40 -1.76
CA LYS A 71 -19.37 -2.06 -0.57
C LYS A 71 -19.55 -3.56 -0.78
N LYS A 72 -19.79 -3.98 -2.02
CA LYS A 72 -19.85 -5.38 -2.44
C LYS A 72 -18.49 -6.00 -2.77
N GLN A 73 -17.38 -5.28 -2.53
CA GLN A 73 -16.01 -5.70 -2.85
C GLN A 73 -15.77 -5.99 -4.34
N LYS A 74 -16.61 -5.44 -5.23
CA LYS A 74 -16.43 -5.48 -6.68
C LYS A 74 -15.53 -4.33 -7.12
N TYR A 75 -14.26 -4.41 -6.77
CA TYR A 75 -13.35 -3.28 -6.84
C TYR A 75 -13.07 -2.81 -8.28
N GLU A 76 -12.88 -3.73 -9.22
CA GLU A 76 -12.62 -3.39 -10.63
C GLU A 76 -13.83 -2.72 -11.27
N ASP A 77 -15.05 -3.17 -10.93
CA ASP A 77 -16.28 -2.54 -11.41
C ASP A 77 -16.47 -1.15 -10.77
N ALA A 78 -16.16 -1.02 -9.48
CA ALA A 78 -16.21 0.26 -8.77
C ALA A 78 -15.27 1.30 -9.41
N LEU A 79 -14.05 0.90 -9.78
CA LEU A 79 -13.09 1.77 -10.47
C LEU A 79 -13.65 2.28 -11.81
N LYS A 80 -14.21 1.41 -12.65
CA LYS A 80 -14.84 1.79 -13.93
C LYS A 80 -15.99 2.78 -13.73
N SER A 81 -16.80 2.58 -12.70
CA SER A 81 -17.89 3.49 -12.37
C SER A 81 -17.36 4.85 -11.90
N PHE A 82 -16.32 4.88 -11.07
CA PHE A 82 -15.69 6.14 -10.68
C PHE A 82 -14.95 6.84 -11.84
N GLU A 83 -14.39 6.11 -12.80
CA GLU A 83 -13.81 6.66 -14.03
C GLU A 83 -14.84 7.39 -14.88
N LYS A 84 -16.08 6.92 -14.91
CA LYS A 84 -17.19 7.65 -15.55
C LYS A 84 -17.63 8.86 -14.72
N ALA A 85 -17.65 8.73 -13.39
CA ALA A 85 -18.05 9.82 -12.49
C ALA A 85 -17.13 11.05 -12.58
N ILE A 86 -15.82 10.86 -12.76
CA ILE A 86 -14.84 11.95 -12.86
C ILE A 86 -14.97 12.79 -14.15
N LEU A 87 -15.73 12.34 -15.15
CA LEU A 87 -15.96 13.08 -16.41
C LEU A 87 -16.92 14.28 -16.24
N THR A 88 -17.55 14.43 -15.08
CA THR A 88 -18.38 15.58 -14.73
C THR A 88 -17.61 16.90 -14.76
N ARG A 89 -18.30 18.04 -14.78
CA ARG A 89 -17.70 19.37 -14.50
C ARG A 89 -17.85 19.80 -13.03
N ASP A 90 -18.60 19.05 -12.23
CA ASP A 90 -18.75 19.30 -10.81
C ASP A 90 -17.47 18.87 -10.06
N ILE A 91 -16.65 19.86 -9.69
CA ILE A 91 -15.39 19.69 -8.98
C ILE A 91 -15.55 18.91 -7.67
N LYS A 92 -16.68 19.08 -6.96
CA LYS A 92 -16.92 18.37 -5.71
C LYS A 92 -17.18 16.89 -5.95
N LEU A 93 -17.96 16.57 -6.98
CA LEU A 93 -18.19 15.18 -7.37
C LEU A 93 -16.92 14.52 -7.89
N GLN A 94 -16.12 15.21 -8.71
CA GLN A 94 -14.81 14.73 -9.15
C GLN A 94 -13.90 14.41 -7.95
N GLN A 95 -13.85 15.33 -6.98
CA GLN A 95 -13.02 15.17 -5.79
C GLN A 95 -13.42 13.94 -4.97
N HIS A 96 -14.72 13.76 -4.69
CA HIS A 96 -15.20 12.56 -4.01
C HIS A 96 -14.94 11.28 -4.80
N ALA A 97 -15.06 11.31 -6.14
CA ALA A 97 -14.80 10.16 -6.99
C ALA A 97 -13.32 9.75 -6.93
N TYR A 98 -12.39 10.70 -7.00
CA TYR A 98 -10.95 10.42 -6.79
C TYR A 98 -10.64 9.90 -5.38
N TYR A 99 -11.28 10.46 -4.34
CA TYR A 99 -11.13 9.96 -2.98
C TYR A 99 -11.58 8.49 -2.87
N ASN A 100 -12.74 8.15 -3.46
CA ASN A 100 -13.25 6.79 -3.45
C ASN A 100 -12.41 5.84 -4.32
N GLN A 101 -11.84 6.27 -5.45
CA GLN A 101 -10.83 5.49 -6.18
C GLN A 101 -9.63 5.17 -5.29
N GLY A 102 -9.16 6.15 -4.50
CA GLY A 102 -8.11 5.94 -3.51
C GLY A 102 -8.45 4.85 -2.50
N ASN A 103 -9.69 4.87 -2.00
CA ASN A 103 -10.19 3.82 -1.09
C ASN A 103 -10.21 2.44 -1.78
N VAL A 104 -10.65 2.37 -3.04
CA VAL A 104 -10.69 1.11 -3.81
C VAL A 104 -9.29 0.54 -4.01
N PHE A 105 -8.35 1.35 -4.52
CA PHE A 105 -6.97 0.93 -4.72
C PHE A 105 -6.30 0.51 -3.41
N TYR A 106 -6.62 1.19 -2.30
CA TYR A 106 -6.15 0.78 -0.98
C TYR A 106 -6.63 -0.62 -0.60
N GLN A 107 -7.90 -0.95 -0.80
CA GLN A 107 -8.43 -2.31 -0.53
C GLN A 107 -7.78 -3.37 -1.41
N MET A 108 -7.40 -3.01 -2.64
CA MET A 108 -6.69 -3.90 -3.56
C MET A 108 -5.18 -4.02 -3.24
N ASN A 109 -4.68 -3.36 -2.20
CA ASN A 109 -3.24 -3.20 -1.88
C ASN A 109 -2.42 -2.55 -3.02
N GLN A 110 -3.08 -1.85 -3.93
CA GLN A 110 -2.46 -1.08 -5.01
C GLN A 110 -2.10 0.31 -4.49
N TYR A 111 -1.13 0.34 -3.57
CA TYR A 111 -0.77 1.55 -2.83
C TYR A 111 -0.25 2.72 -3.71
N PRO A 112 0.55 2.49 -4.77
CA PRO A 112 0.96 3.58 -5.67
C PRO A 112 -0.22 4.30 -6.34
N GLU A 113 -1.21 3.56 -6.82
CA GLU A 113 -2.42 4.06 -7.47
C GLU A 113 -3.33 4.78 -6.46
N ALA A 114 -3.48 4.22 -5.25
CA ALA A 114 -4.20 4.87 -4.16
C ALA A 114 -3.59 6.24 -3.82
N ILE A 115 -2.26 6.34 -3.72
CA ILE A 115 -1.56 7.62 -3.50
C ILE A 115 -1.89 8.64 -4.59
N GLN A 116 -1.89 8.23 -5.87
CA GLN A 116 -2.21 9.13 -6.97
C GLN A 116 -3.65 9.62 -6.89
N ALA A 117 -4.61 8.73 -6.59
CA ALA A 117 -6.01 9.07 -6.48
C ALA A 117 -6.28 10.04 -5.31
N TYR A 118 -5.71 9.79 -4.12
CA TYR A 118 -5.84 10.72 -2.99
C TYR A 118 -5.19 12.07 -3.27
N LYS A 119 -4.04 12.12 -3.96
CA LYS A 119 -3.42 13.38 -4.38
C LYS A 119 -4.35 14.17 -5.31
N LYS A 120 -4.93 13.54 -6.33
CA LYS A 120 -5.91 14.19 -7.21
C LYS A 120 -7.12 14.73 -6.45
N ALA A 121 -7.62 13.98 -5.46
CA ALA A 121 -8.68 14.47 -4.59
C ALA A 121 -8.25 15.72 -3.79
N LEU A 122 -7.03 15.73 -3.26
CA LEU A 122 -6.46 16.85 -2.52
C LEU A 122 -6.10 18.05 -3.40
N ASP A 123 -5.80 17.84 -4.69
CA ASP A 123 -5.59 18.92 -5.65
C ASP A 123 -6.91 19.69 -5.88
N LEU A 124 -8.06 18.99 -5.87
CA LEU A 124 -9.39 19.57 -6.01
C LEU A 124 -9.93 20.14 -4.69
N ASN A 125 -9.62 19.52 -3.55
CA ASN A 125 -9.95 20.02 -2.22
C ASN A 125 -8.78 19.83 -1.24
N PRO A 126 -7.88 20.83 -1.13
CA PRO A 126 -6.74 20.77 -0.22
C PRO A 126 -7.13 20.73 1.26
N GLY A 127 -8.39 21.04 1.60
CA GLY A 127 -8.92 21.05 2.96
C GLY A 127 -9.40 19.69 3.46
N ASP A 128 -9.51 18.69 2.59
CA ASP A 128 -10.02 17.36 2.93
C ASP A 128 -9.07 16.63 3.89
N GLN A 129 -9.48 16.49 5.14
CA GLN A 129 -8.67 15.86 6.18
C GLN A 129 -8.66 14.34 6.07
N ASP A 130 -9.75 13.74 5.58
CA ASP A 130 -9.86 12.29 5.40
C ASP A 130 -8.94 11.83 4.27
N ALA A 131 -8.92 12.56 3.16
CA ALA A 131 -7.99 12.30 2.05
C ALA A 131 -6.51 12.46 2.48
N LYS A 132 -6.17 13.44 3.32
CA LYS A 132 -4.82 13.58 3.89
C LYS A 132 -4.45 12.42 4.78
N PHE A 133 -5.35 12.05 5.69
CA PHE A 133 -5.13 10.94 6.61
C PHE A 133 -4.93 9.62 5.85
N ASN A 134 -5.78 9.32 4.87
CA ASN A 134 -5.67 8.12 4.06
C ASN A 134 -4.40 8.13 3.19
N LEU A 135 -4.01 9.27 2.63
CA LEU A 135 -2.74 9.39 1.89
C LEU A 135 -1.53 9.01 2.77
N GLU A 136 -1.47 9.51 4.01
CA GLU A 136 -0.39 9.17 4.94
C GLU A 136 -0.43 7.69 5.35
N LEU A 137 -1.64 7.14 5.58
CA LEU A 137 -1.82 5.71 5.86
C LEU A 137 -1.28 4.84 4.71
N VAL A 138 -1.62 5.18 3.47
CA VAL A 138 -1.17 4.41 2.29
C VAL A 138 0.34 4.53 2.11
N ARG A 139 0.93 5.71 2.35
CA ARG A 139 2.39 5.89 2.33
C ARG A 139 3.09 5.01 3.38
N ALA A 140 2.53 4.93 4.58
CA ALA A 140 3.04 4.05 5.62
C ALA A 140 2.96 2.57 5.21
N LYS A 141 1.84 2.16 4.59
CA LYS A 141 1.67 0.79 4.08
C LYS A 141 2.63 0.42 2.96
N LEU A 142 2.85 1.32 2.01
CA LEU A 142 3.83 1.12 0.95
C LEU A 142 5.25 0.96 1.51
N LYS A 143 5.61 1.78 2.52
CA LYS A 143 6.90 1.65 3.21
C LYS A 143 7.01 0.33 3.98
N GLU A 144 5.96 -0.07 4.68
CA GLU A 144 5.89 -1.36 5.39
C GLU A 144 6.10 -2.54 4.42
N GLN A 145 5.45 -2.50 3.24
CA GLN A 145 5.60 -3.52 2.21
C GLN A 145 7.04 -3.57 1.66
N ALA A 146 7.64 -2.42 1.36
CA ALA A 146 9.03 -2.36 0.89
C ALA A 146 10.02 -2.90 1.94
N GLN A 147 9.81 -2.61 3.22
CA GLN A 147 10.63 -3.13 4.31
C GLN A 147 10.48 -4.65 4.47
N LYS A 148 9.26 -5.18 4.37
CA LYS A 148 9.03 -6.63 4.40
C LYS A 148 9.71 -7.33 3.22
N GLN A 149 9.62 -6.76 2.03
CA GLN A 149 10.30 -7.29 0.85
C GLN A 149 11.82 -7.29 1.07
N GLN A 150 12.39 -6.18 1.52
CA GLN A 150 13.82 -6.09 1.82
C GLN A 150 14.27 -7.12 2.88
N GLN A 151 13.47 -7.34 3.92
CA GLN A 151 13.77 -8.36 4.94
C GLN A 151 13.68 -9.78 4.37
N GLN A 152 12.71 -10.06 3.50
CA GLN A 152 12.59 -11.34 2.82
C GLN A 152 13.75 -11.58 1.87
N ASP A 153 14.15 -10.57 1.09
CA ASP A 153 15.31 -10.63 0.19
C ASP A 153 16.60 -10.86 0.99
N GLN A 154 16.77 -10.16 2.12
CA GLN A 154 17.89 -10.40 3.04
C GLN A 154 17.88 -11.82 3.63
N GLN A 155 16.70 -12.37 3.97
CA GLN A 155 16.59 -13.74 4.45
C GLN A 155 16.89 -14.76 3.35
N GLN A 156 16.42 -14.56 2.13
CA GLN A 156 16.73 -15.41 0.98
C GLN A 156 18.22 -15.35 0.61
N GLN A 157 18.86 -14.21 0.85
CA GLN A 157 20.31 -14.02 0.66
C GLN A 157 21.15 -14.50 1.86
N ARG A 158 20.54 -14.94 2.98
CA ARG A 158 21.33 -15.56 4.06
C ARG A 158 21.90 -16.86 3.54
N ILE A 159 23.21 -16.84 3.35
CA ILE A 159 23.97 -18.03 3.05
C ILE A 159 24.03 -18.84 4.35
N GLU A 160 23.42 -20.02 4.36
CA GLU A 160 23.53 -20.92 5.52
C GLU A 160 24.95 -21.48 5.58
N PRO A 161 25.70 -21.25 6.67
CA PRO A 161 27.07 -21.73 6.78
C PRO A 161 27.09 -23.25 6.87
N SER A 162 27.94 -23.89 6.08
CA SER A 162 28.25 -25.30 6.25
C SER A 162 28.89 -25.58 7.62
N GLU A 163 28.93 -26.86 8.04
CA GLU A 163 29.67 -27.24 9.23
C GLU A 163 31.16 -26.87 9.14
N TYR A 164 31.75 -26.95 7.95
CA TYR A 164 33.12 -26.53 7.70
C TYR A 164 33.29 -25.01 7.94
N ALA A 165 32.38 -24.20 7.39
CA ALA A 165 32.37 -22.76 7.60
C ALA A 165 32.24 -22.41 9.10
N LYS A 166 31.37 -23.11 9.84
CA LYS A 166 31.20 -22.92 11.31
C LYS A 166 32.49 -23.27 12.07
N GLN A 167 33.16 -24.37 11.71
CA GLN A 167 34.42 -24.77 12.34
C GLN A 167 35.53 -23.76 12.08
N LEU A 168 35.67 -23.28 10.85
CA LEU A 168 36.62 -22.20 10.51
C LEU A 168 36.34 -20.93 11.31
N LYS A 169 35.06 -20.55 11.42
CA LYS A 169 34.65 -19.39 12.20
C LYS A 169 35.06 -19.49 13.65
N ALA A 170 34.88 -20.66 14.28
CA ALA A 170 35.27 -20.91 15.66
C ALA A 170 36.80 -20.82 15.85
N GLN A 171 37.57 -21.39 14.92
CA GLN A 171 39.03 -21.29 14.94
C GLN A 171 39.51 -19.84 14.79
N ALA A 172 38.91 -19.09 13.87
CA ALA A 172 39.23 -17.68 13.69
C ALA A 172 38.89 -16.84 14.93
N GLU A 173 37.84 -17.16 15.68
CA GLU A 173 37.55 -16.49 16.96
C GLU A 173 38.62 -16.73 18.02
N ILE A 174 39.18 -17.93 18.08
CA ILE A 174 40.29 -18.25 18.99
C ILE A 174 41.52 -17.41 18.62
N LEU A 175 41.85 -17.30 17.33
CA LEU A 175 42.95 -16.45 16.85
C LEU A 175 42.72 -14.98 17.19
N VAL A 176 41.49 -14.47 17.00
CA VAL A 176 41.10 -13.11 17.42
C VAL A 176 41.28 -12.91 18.93
N ALA A 177 40.89 -13.89 19.75
CA ALA A 177 41.06 -13.82 21.20
C ALA A 177 42.55 -13.80 21.62
N GLN A 178 43.41 -14.42 20.81
CA GLN A 178 44.87 -14.37 20.94
C GLN A 178 45.48 -13.10 20.32
N ARG A 179 44.67 -12.18 19.80
CA ARG A 179 45.07 -10.97 19.06
C ARG A 179 45.82 -11.24 17.75
N LEU A 180 45.71 -12.45 17.21
CA LEU A 180 46.28 -12.86 15.93
C LEU A 180 45.29 -12.52 14.79
N TYR A 181 44.98 -11.23 14.64
CA TYR A 181 43.93 -10.77 13.72
C TYR A 181 44.22 -11.10 12.25
N ARG A 182 45.49 -10.95 11.83
CA ARG A 182 45.89 -11.23 10.44
C ARG A 182 45.73 -12.72 10.10
N GLU A 183 46.16 -13.62 10.98
CA GLU A 183 45.96 -15.05 10.81
C GLU A 183 44.47 -15.42 10.79
N ALA A 184 43.66 -14.81 11.66
CA ALA A 184 42.21 -15.01 11.67
C ALA A 184 41.56 -14.57 10.34
N TYR A 185 41.98 -13.43 9.80
CA TYR A 185 41.47 -12.93 8.52
C TYR A 185 41.90 -13.85 7.37
N ASP A 186 43.17 -14.23 7.30
CA ASP A 186 43.71 -15.09 6.23
C ASP A 186 43.05 -16.47 6.26
N LEU A 187 42.84 -17.06 7.44
CA LEU A 187 42.13 -18.32 7.61
C LEU A 187 40.71 -18.26 7.01
N MET A 188 39.98 -17.19 7.32
CA MET A 188 38.62 -17.01 6.79
C MET A 188 38.62 -16.74 5.28
N GLN A 189 39.60 -16.00 4.75
CA GLN A 189 39.72 -15.76 3.31
C GLN A 189 40.04 -17.04 2.52
N GLN A 190 40.92 -17.89 3.05
CA GLN A 190 41.19 -19.21 2.47
C GLN A 190 39.97 -20.11 2.53
N GLY A 191 39.26 -20.08 3.67
CA GLY A 191 37.97 -20.74 3.84
C GLY A 191 36.97 -20.33 2.76
N LEU A 192 36.86 -19.03 2.51
CA LEU A 192 35.95 -18.46 1.51
C LEU A 192 36.26 -18.90 0.06
N GLN A 193 37.54 -19.13 -0.26
CA GLN A 193 37.92 -19.70 -1.57
C GLN A 193 37.50 -21.17 -1.70
N SER A 194 37.44 -21.90 -0.60
CA SER A 194 37.19 -23.35 -0.57
C SER A 194 35.70 -23.67 -0.41
N ASP A 195 34.99 -22.88 0.38
CA ASP A 195 33.58 -23.02 0.67
C ASP A 195 32.90 -21.64 0.63
N PRO A 196 32.11 -21.36 -0.42
CA PRO A 196 31.39 -20.09 -0.55
C PRO A 196 30.46 -19.80 0.63
N THR A 197 30.04 -20.81 1.40
CA THR A 197 29.18 -20.61 2.59
C THR A 197 29.90 -19.93 3.75
N VAL A 198 31.24 -19.83 3.72
CA VAL A 198 32.00 -18.97 4.65
C VAL A 198 31.59 -17.50 4.52
N ALA A 199 31.04 -17.09 3.37
CA ALA A 199 30.46 -15.74 3.18
C ALA A 199 29.32 -15.43 4.18
N ALA A 200 28.69 -16.45 4.78
CA ALA A 200 27.75 -16.27 5.90
C ALA A 200 28.36 -15.48 7.07
N PHE A 201 29.70 -15.49 7.20
CA PHE A 201 30.46 -14.80 8.24
C PHE A 201 31.16 -13.54 7.73
N GLN A 202 30.73 -12.96 6.61
CA GLN A 202 31.34 -11.77 6.01
C GLN A 202 31.46 -10.61 7.01
N ASP A 203 30.46 -10.38 7.87
CA ASP A 203 30.51 -9.34 8.91
C ASP A 203 31.65 -9.56 9.92
N PHE A 204 32.00 -10.81 10.24
CA PHE A 204 33.16 -11.09 11.06
C PHE A 204 34.46 -10.82 10.31
N ILE A 205 34.56 -11.27 9.06
CA ILE A 205 35.73 -11.06 8.21
C ILE A 205 36.03 -9.56 8.05
N THR A 206 35.01 -8.74 7.77
CA THR A 206 35.13 -7.29 7.65
C THR A 206 35.60 -6.65 8.95
N ARG A 207 35.02 -7.00 10.09
CA ARG A 207 35.44 -6.47 11.40
C ARG A 207 36.90 -6.80 11.74
N VAL A 208 37.35 -8.02 11.44
CA VAL A 208 38.75 -8.41 11.67
C VAL A 208 39.68 -7.62 10.76
N LYS A 209 39.31 -7.41 9.49
CA LYS A 209 40.04 -6.57 8.55
C LYS A 209 40.19 -5.14 9.05
N ASP A 210 39.11 -4.53 9.53
CA ASP A 210 39.13 -3.16 10.04
C ASP A 210 40.11 -3.01 11.22
N VAL A 211 40.17 -3.99 12.11
CA VAL A 211 41.16 -3.99 13.21
C VAL A 211 42.59 -4.07 12.69
N ILE A 212 42.85 -4.88 11.66
CA ILE A 212 44.18 -4.97 11.02
C ILE A 212 44.56 -3.63 10.40
N ASP A 213 43.64 -2.97 9.69
CA ASP A 213 43.89 -1.72 8.98
C ASP A 213 44.19 -0.57 9.98
N ILE A 214 43.50 -0.55 11.13
CA ILE A 214 43.79 0.41 12.22
C ILE A 214 45.15 0.12 12.88
N GLY A 215 45.48 -1.14 13.12
CA GLY A 215 46.73 -1.55 13.78
C GLY A 215 47.98 -1.49 12.89
N GLY A 216 47.83 -1.50 11.57
CA GLY A 216 48.92 -1.44 10.59
C GLY A 216 49.37 -0.02 10.21
N SER A 217 48.83 1.00 10.87
CA SER A 217 49.14 2.42 10.64
C SER A 217 50.26 2.97 11.56
N GLN A 218 51.11 2.11 12.13
CA GLN A 218 52.25 2.48 12.98
C GLN A 218 53.58 2.00 12.42
#